data_AF-A0AAU6GHZ6-F1
#
_entry.id   AF-A0AAU6GHZ6-F1
#
_cell.length_a   1.000
_cell.length_b   1.000
_cell.length_c   1.000
_cell.angle_alpha   90.00
_cell.angle_beta   90.00
_cell.angle_gamma   90.00
#
_symmetry.space_group_name_H-M   'P 1'
#
loop_
_entity.id
_entity.type
_entity.pdbx_description
1 polymer ?
#
loop_
_entity_poly.entity_id
_entity_poly.type
_entity_poly.pdbx_seq_one_letter_code
_entity_poly.pdbx_strand_id
1 'polypeptide(L)'
;MTTTTPPVNGQVIGLAHYASRAVLETLLARTGTTFHQSVALRIVSDQGGTVERARLAARLTGALKIEESAARRTVDEMTALGLLAEPTADNVSLTEHGAELFERIRTDGNAIAARLYAGIPAEDLATAGRVLTLVTERADAELAGA
;
A
#
# COMPACT_ATOMS: atom_id res chain seq x y z
N MET A 1 25.05 14.10 -27.14
CA MET A 1 23.79 13.38 -27.42
C MET A 1 22.76 13.86 -26.42
N THR A 2 21.76 14.62 -26.85
CA THR A 2 20.62 14.99 -26.02
C THR A 2 19.70 13.77 -25.94
N THR A 3 19.87 12.96 -24.89
CA THR A 3 18.90 11.93 -24.54
C THR A 3 17.62 12.66 -24.14
N THR A 4 16.64 12.73 -25.04
CA THR A 4 15.29 13.20 -24.69
C THR A 4 14.69 12.21 -23.70
N THR A 5 14.50 12.65 -22.46
CA THR A 5 13.80 11.85 -21.44
C THR A 5 12.44 11.44 -22.00
N PRO A 6 12.15 10.13 -22.13
CA PRO A 6 10.86 9.71 -22.63
C PRO A 6 9.75 10.20 -21.69
N PRO A 7 8.59 10.64 -22.23
CA PRO A 7 7.48 11.09 -21.40
C PRO A 7 6.96 9.93 -20.53
N VAL A 8 6.44 10.27 -19.35
CA VAL A 8 5.81 9.28 -18.47
C VAL A 8 4.64 8.60 -19.20
N ASN A 9 4.56 7.27 -19.09
CA ASN A 9 3.46 6.46 -19.62
C ASN A 9 3.20 5.29 -18.66
N GLY A 10 2.14 4.51 -18.94
CA GLY A 10 1.74 3.39 -18.08
C GLY A 10 2.86 2.35 -17.86
N GLN A 11 3.71 2.11 -18.86
CA GLN A 11 4.84 1.19 -18.75
C GLN A 11 5.91 1.71 -17.78
N VAL A 12 6.30 2.99 -17.89
CA VAL A 12 7.29 3.60 -16.98
C VAL A 12 6.79 3.58 -15.54
N ILE A 13 5.50 3.87 -15.33
CA ILE A 13 4.85 3.84 -14.01
C ILE A 13 4.85 2.41 -13.46
N GLY A 14 4.44 1.44 -14.27
CA GLY A 14 4.40 0.03 -13.87
C GLY A 14 5.79 -0.50 -13.49
N LEU A 15 6.82 -0.21 -14.29
CA LEU A 15 8.20 -0.61 -13.98
C LEU A 15 8.73 0.05 -12.70
N ALA A 16 8.45 1.33 -12.49
CA ALA A 16 8.82 2.03 -11.25
C ALA A 16 8.10 1.42 -10.03
N HIS A 17 6.81 1.09 -10.16
CA HIS A 17 6.05 0.38 -9.14
C HIS A 17 6.68 -0.99 -8.84
N TYR A 18 6.93 -1.83 -9.84
CA TYR A 18 7.51 -3.16 -9.63
C TYR A 18 8.90 -3.09 -8.99
N ALA A 19 9.76 -2.16 -9.43
CA ALA A 19 11.09 -2.01 -8.85
C ALA A 19 11.04 -1.58 -7.38
N SER A 20 10.26 -0.54 -7.06
CA SER A 20 10.10 -0.07 -5.68
C SER A 20 9.45 -1.11 -4.78
N ARG A 21 8.41 -1.81 -5.28
CA ARG A 21 7.76 -2.91 -4.57
C ARG A 21 8.70 -4.09 -4.32
N ALA A 22 9.53 -4.47 -5.29
CA ALA A 22 10.48 -5.56 -5.12
C ALA A 22 11.47 -5.28 -3.98
N VAL A 23 11.96 -4.04 -3.85
CA VAL A 23 12.81 -3.64 -2.72
C VAL A 23 12.05 -3.74 -1.39
N LEU A 24 10.80 -3.26 -1.34
CA LEU A 24 9.95 -3.40 -0.15
C LEU A 24 9.69 -4.88 0.21
N GLU A 25 9.46 -5.74 -0.77
CA GLU A 25 9.20 -7.16 -0.51
C GLU A 25 10.40 -7.88 0.13
N THR A 26 11.65 -7.43 -0.11
CA THR A 26 12.81 -7.97 0.62
C THR A 26 12.74 -7.71 2.13
N LEU A 27 12.17 -6.57 2.53
CA LEU A 27 11.93 -6.24 3.93
C LEU A 27 10.77 -7.06 4.50
N LEU A 28 9.65 -7.10 3.78
CA LEU A 28 8.44 -7.81 4.23
C LEU A 28 8.69 -9.32 4.40
N ALA A 29 9.52 -9.92 3.54
CA ALA A 29 9.92 -11.31 3.66
C ALA A 29 10.63 -11.61 4.99
N ARG A 30 11.41 -10.66 5.55
CA ARG A 30 12.11 -10.82 6.84
C ARG A 30 11.15 -10.87 8.03
N THR A 31 9.96 -10.30 7.88
CA THR A 31 8.92 -10.28 8.91
C THR A 31 7.78 -11.26 8.63
N GLY A 32 7.91 -12.11 7.60
CA GLY A 32 6.86 -13.03 7.19
C GLY A 32 5.57 -12.34 6.73
N THR A 33 5.66 -11.06 6.35
CA THR A 33 4.50 -10.23 6.01
C THR A 33 4.34 -10.19 4.49
N THR A 34 3.10 -10.22 4.00
CA THR A 34 2.82 -10.01 2.57
C THR A 34 2.63 -8.52 2.27
N PHE A 35 2.73 -8.15 0.98
CA PHE A 35 2.40 -6.78 0.58
C PHE A 35 0.97 -6.39 0.97
N HIS A 36 -0.01 -7.29 0.78
CA HIS A 36 -1.41 -7.03 1.14
C HIS A 36 -1.57 -6.79 2.64
N GLN A 37 -0.92 -7.60 3.49
CA GLN A 37 -0.93 -7.42 4.93
C GLN A 37 -0.28 -6.09 5.33
N SER A 38 0.82 -5.68 4.68
CA SER A 38 1.45 -4.38 4.94
C SER A 38 0.54 -3.19 4.61
N VAL A 39 -0.24 -3.29 3.52
CA VAL A 39 -1.24 -2.27 3.15
C VAL A 39 -2.41 -2.28 4.13
N ALA A 40 -2.87 -3.45 4.57
CA ALA A 40 -3.92 -3.56 5.57
C ALA A 40 -3.51 -2.95 6.92
N LEU A 41 -2.30 -3.27 7.42
CA LEU A 41 -1.74 -2.66 8.65
C LEU A 41 -1.71 -1.14 8.55
N ARG A 42 -1.24 -0.59 7.41
CA ARG A 42 -1.27 0.85 7.14
C ARG A 42 -2.68 1.42 7.22
N ILE A 43 -3.65 0.80 6.53
CA ILE A 43 -5.04 1.28 6.52
C ILE A 43 -5.61 1.32 7.94
N VAL A 44 -5.43 0.26 8.74
CA VAL A 44 -5.95 0.21 10.12
C VAL A 44 -5.26 1.27 10.99
N SER A 45 -3.93 1.42 10.86
CA SER A 45 -3.17 2.45 11.58
C SER A 45 -3.63 3.87 11.22
N ASP A 46 -3.81 4.16 9.93
CA ASP A 46 -4.26 5.46 9.43
C ASP A 46 -5.73 5.78 9.84
N GLN A 47 -6.48 4.79 10.34
CA GLN A 47 -7.83 4.95 10.90
C GLN A 47 -7.85 4.93 12.44
N GLY A 48 -6.70 5.10 13.10
CA GLY A 48 -6.63 5.16 14.57
C GLY A 48 -6.62 3.79 15.25
N GLY A 49 -6.33 2.72 14.51
CA GLY A 49 -6.07 1.39 15.07
C GLY A 49 -7.28 0.48 15.18
N THR A 50 -8.50 0.94 14.88
CA THR A 50 -9.73 0.13 14.82
C THR A 50 -10.55 0.50 13.59
N VAL A 51 -11.08 -0.50 12.87
CA VAL A 51 -11.89 -0.27 11.67
C VAL A 51 -12.91 -1.40 11.49
N GLU A 52 -14.04 -1.08 10.86
CA GLU A 52 -14.99 -2.09 10.42
C GLU A 52 -14.34 -3.05 9.41
N ARG A 53 -14.55 -4.35 9.58
CA ARG A 53 -13.95 -5.40 8.74
C ARG A 53 -14.34 -5.26 7.27
N ALA A 54 -15.62 -4.98 7.00
CA ALA A 54 -16.11 -4.74 5.65
C ALA A 54 -15.45 -3.50 5.00
N ARG A 55 -15.27 -2.44 5.79
CA ARG A 55 -14.58 -1.22 5.34
C ARG A 55 -13.10 -1.48 5.05
N LEU A 56 -12.41 -2.27 5.87
CA LEU A 56 -11.03 -2.67 5.59
C LEU A 56 -10.91 -3.46 4.28
N ALA A 57 -11.78 -4.44 4.07
CA ALA A 57 -11.82 -5.21 2.83
C ALA A 57 -12.09 -4.31 1.60
N ALA A 58 -13.07 -3.41 1.69
CA ALA A 58 -13.38 -2.45 0.62
C ALA A 58 -12.20 -1.51 0.32
N ARG A 59 -11.50 -1.03 1.35
CA ARG A 59 -10.29 -0.19 1.19
C ARG A 59 -9.15 -0.95 0.54
N LEU A 60 -8.95 -2.23 0.88
CA LEU A 60 -7.94 -3.08 0.25
C LEU A 60 -8.26 -3.32 -1.23
N THR A 61 -9.50 -3.67 -1.56
CA THR A 61 -9.95 -3.82 -2.95
C THR A 61 -9.78 -2.52 -3.72
N GLY A 62 -10.14 -1.37 -3.14
CA GLY A 62 -9.96 -0.06 -3.77
C GLY A 62 -8.49 0.31 -4.01
N ALA A 63 -7.62 0.05 -3.03
CA ALA A 63 -6.20 0.42 -3.09
C ALA A 63 -5.36 -0.52 -3.97
N LEU A 64 -5.64 -1.82 -3.91
CA LEU A 64 -4.85 -2.86 -4.58
C LEU A 64 -5.49 -3.35 -5.89
N LYS A 65 -6.73 -2.94 -6.18
CA LYS A 65 -7.53 -3.43 -7.31
C LYS A 65 -7.60 -4.97 -7.34
N ILE A 66 -7.80 -5.57 -6.18
CA ILE A 66 -7.93 -7.03 -6.00
C ILE A 66 -9.37 -7.42 -5.71
N GLU A 67 -9.71 -8.67 -6.04
CA GLU A 67 -10.99 -9.29 -5.68
C GLU A 67 -11.31 -9.17 -4.19
N GLU A 68 -12.58 -8.91 -3.86
CA GLU A 68 -13.04 -8.80 -2.48
C GLU A 68 -12.71 -10.06 -1.65
N SER A 69 -12.80 -11.24 -2.28
CA SER A 69 -12.44 -12.50 -1.62
C SER A 69 -10.97 -12.55 -1.18
N ALA A 70 -10.05 -11.94 -1.95
CA ALA A 70 -8.64 -11.87 -1.60
C ALA A 70 -8.39 -10.85 -0.47
N ALA A 71 -9.13 -9.74 -0.48
CA ALA A 71 -9.09 -8.76 0.60
C ALA A 71 -9.60 -9.37 1.92
N ARG A 72 -10.74 -10.07 1.91
CA ARG A 72 -11.29 -10.76 3.10
C ARG A 72 -10.32 -11.83 3.63
N ARG A 73 -9.77 -12.69 2.75
CA ARG A 73 -8.74 -13.67 3.15
C ARG A 73 -7.53 -13.03 3.81
N THR A 74 -7.07 -11.88 3.31
CA THR A 74 -5.96 -11.13 3.93
C THR A 74 -6.29 -10.74 5.37
N VAL A 75 -7.50 -10.25 5.63
CA VAL A 75 -7.93 -9.88 6.99
C VAL A 75 -8.00 -11.11 7.89
N ASP A 76 -8.54 -12.21 7.40
CA ASP A 76 -8.66 -13.47 8.15
C ASP A 76 -7.28 -14.02 8.55
N GLU A 77 -6.33 -14.01 7.62
CA GLU A 77 -4.94 -14.40 7.85
C GLU A 77 -4.29 -13.50 8.92
N MET A 78 -4.54 -12.18 8.88
CA MET A 78 -4.00 -11.25 9.87
C MET A 78 -4.58 -11.48 11.26
N THR A 79 -5.87 -11.80 11.37
CA THR A 79 -6.50 -12.20 12.64
C THR A 79 -5.89 -13.52 13.14
N ALA A 80 -5.71 -14.52 12.26
CA ALA A 80 -5.09 -15.80 12.61
C ALA A 80 -3.62 -15.67 13.05
N LEU A 81 -2.88 -14.71 12.48
CA LEU A 81 -1.51 -14.36 12.88
C LEU A 81 -1.45 -13.49 14.14
N GLY A 82 -2.59 -13.10 14.72
CA GLY A 82 -2.64 -12.22 15.89
C GLY A 82 -2.17 -10.79 15.61
N LEU A 83 -2.18 -10.35 14.36
CA LEU A 83 -1.89 -8.96 13.97
C LEU A 83 -3.13 -8.07 14.15
N LEU A 84 -4.31 -8.66 14.03
CA LEU A 84 -5.59 -8.02 14.30
C LEU A 84 -6.34 -8.82 15.37
N ALA A 85 -7.07 -8.11 16.23
CA ALA A 85 -8.06 -8.66 17.14
C ALA A 85 -9.47 -8.26 16.69
N GLU A 86 -10.47 -9.07 17.04
CA GLU A 86 -11.89 -8.80 16.76
C GLU A 86 -12.57 -8.34 18.06
N PRO A 87 -12.54 -7.03 18.42
CA PRO A 87 -13.19 -6.54 19.64
C PRO A 87 -14.72 -6.69 19.60
N THR A 88 -15.30 -6.72 18.40
CA THR A 88 -16.72 -6.98 18.12
C THR A 88 -16.83 -7.75 16.80
N ALA A 89 -17.96 -8.40 16.54
CA ALA A 89 -18.16 -9.19 15.32
C ALA A 89 -17.83 -8.44 14.00
N ASP A 90 -18.07 -7.13 13.95
CA ASP A 90 -17.91 -6.33 12.71
C ASP A 90 -16.63 -5.49 12.67
N ASN A 91 -15.82 -5.48 13.72
CA ASN A 91 -14.63 -4.64 13.82
C ASN A 91 -13.36 -5.46 13.97
N VAL A 92 -12.28 -4.92 13.44
CA VAL A 92 -10.91 -5.38 13.68
C VAL A 92 -10.06 -4.24 14.23
N SER A 93 -9.18 -4.57 15.18
CA SER A 93 -8.24 -3.63 15.78
C SER A 93 -6.82 -4.15 15.69
N LEU A 94 -5.84 -3.25 15.51
CA LEU A 94 -4.44 -3.61 15.66
C LEU A 94 -4.20 -4.18 17.07
N THR A 95 -3.57 -5.35 17.12
CA THR A 95 -2.97 -5.83 18.36
C THR A 95 -1.67 -5.06 18.64
N GLU A 96 -1.12 -5.21 19.84
CA GLU A 96 0.22 -4.72 20.15
C GLU A 96 1.25 -5.30 19.17
N HIS A 97 1.18 -6.61 18.89
CA HIS A 97 2.05 -7.28 17.92
C HIS A 97 1.91 -6.69 16.50
N GLY A 98 0.67 -6.44 16.05
CA GLY A 98 0.39 -5.82 14.75
C GLY A 98 0.92 -4.39 14.66
N ALA A 99 0.77 -3.61 15.72
CA ALA A 99 1.28 -2.24 15.79
C ALA A 99 2.83 -2.20 15.75
N GLU A 100 3.50 -3.03 16.54
CA GLU A 100 4.97 -3.14 16.52
C GLU A 100 5.51 -3.61 15.16
N LEU A 101 4.83 -4.57 14.53
CA LEU A 101 5.17 -5.02 13.19
C LEU A 101 5.02 -3.87 12.18
N PHE A 102 3.90 -3.14 12.22
CA PHE A 102 3.66 -2.02 11.32
C PHE A 102 4.72 -0.92 11.49
N GLU A 103 5.08 -0.57 12.72
CA GLU A 103 6.09 0.46 12.99
C GLU A 103 7.47 0.08 12.47
N ARG A 104 7.86 -1.20 12.57
CA ARG A 104 9.10 -1.70 11.96
C ARG A 104 9.07 -1.60 10.43
N ILE A 105 7.99 -2.08 9.81
CA ILE A 105 7.81 -2.00 8.34
C ILE A 105 7.83 -0.54 7.87
N ARG A 106 7.13 0.35 8.59
CA ARG A 106 7.04 1.79 8.29
C ARG A 106 8.42 2.44 8.38
N THR A 107 9.18 2.15 9.42
CA THR A 107 10.52 2.73 9.63
C THR A 107 11.48 2.31 8.53
N ASP A 108 11.62 1.01 8.28
CA ASP A 108 12.53 0.49 7.27
C ASP A 108 12.09 0.85 5.84
N GLY A 109 10.78 0.84 5.59
CA GLY A 109 10.18 1.30 4.33
C GLY A 109 10.44 2.77 4.05
N ASN A 110 10.34 3.64 5.07
CA ASN A 110 10.68 5.06 4.94
C ASN A 110 12.17 5.27 4.63
N ALA A 111 13.05 4.47 5.23
CA ALA A 111 14.48 4.52 4.92
C ALA A 111 14.78 4.10 3.46
N ILE A 112 14.07 3.09 2.94
CA ILE A 112 14.12 2.72 1.52
C ILE A 112 13.63 3.86 0.65
N ALA A 113 12.45 4.41 0.94
CA ALA A 113 11.87 5.52 0.19
C ALA A 113 12.80 6.73 0.17
N ALA A 114 13.40 7.11 1.30
CA ALA A 114 14.36 8.21 1.37
C ALA A 114 15.53 8.04 0.40
N ARG A 115 16.06 6.81 0.24
CA ARG A 115 17.15 6.52 -0.71
C ARG A 115 16.68 6.54 -2.16
N LEU A 116 15.49 5.97 -2.43
CA LEU A 116 14.93 5.93 -3.80
C LEU A 116 14.58 7.33 -4.32
N TYR A 117 14.19 8.24 -3.44
CA TYR A 117 13.79 9.61 -3.79
C TYR A 117 14.89 10.65 -3.59
N ALA A 118 16.05 10.26 -3.05
CA ALA A 118 17.16 11.18 -2.79
C ALA A 118 17.64 11.86 -4.08
N GLY A 119 17.77 13.18 -4.03
CA GLY A 119 18.28 13.98 -5.15
C GLY A 119 17.28 14.26 -6.26
N ILE A 120 16.02 13.79 -6.16
CA ILE A 120 14.97 14.18 -7.10
C ILE A 120 14.48 15.60 -6.73
N PRO A 121 14.41 16.55 -7.68
CA PRO A 121 13.89 17.88 -7.41
C PRO A 121 12.44 17.87 -6.90
N ALA A 122 12.12 18.76 -5.98
CA ALA A 122 10.79 18.82 -5.36
C ALA A 122 9.70 19.16 -6.38
N GLU A 123 10.02 19.99 -7.37
CA GLU A 123 9.13 20.35 -8.48
C GLU A 123 8.83 19.16 -9.40
N ASP A 124 9.80 18.26 -9.60
CA ASP A 124 9.62 17.05 -10.40
C ASP A 124 8.71 16.06 -9.66
N LEU A 125 8.91 15.89 -8.35
CA LEU A 125 8.03 15.07 -7.50
C LEU A 125 6.62 15.63 -7.44
N ALA A 126 6.46 16.94 -7.29
CA ALA A 126 5.14 17.58 -7.29
C ALA A 126 4.45 17.41 -8.64
N THR A 127 5.19 17.50 -9.74
CA THR A 127 4.65 17.31 -11.10
C THR A 127 4.24 15.87 -11.35
N ALA A 128 5.12 14.91 -11.01
CA ALA A 128 4.80 13.49 -11.09
C ALA A 128 3.58 13.14 -10.22
N GLY A 129 3.54 13.64 -8.98
CA GLY A 129 2.42 13.44 -8.06
C GLY A 129 1.08 13.89 -8.65
N ARG A 130 1.00 15.10 -9.21
CA ARG A 130 -0.22 15.59 -9.88
C ARG A 130 -0.66 14.69 -11.04
N VAL A 131 0.28 14.26 -11.88
CA VAL A 131 -0.01 13.40 -13.02
C VAL A 131 -0.51 12.02 -12.56
N LEU A 132 0.17 11.40 -11.59
CA LEU A 132 -0.20 10.08 -11.08
C LEU A 132 -1.56 10.10 -10.40
N THR A 133 -1.85 11.13 -9.58
CA THR A 133 -3.18 11.32 -8.98
C THR A 133 -4.28 11.38 -10.05
N LEU A 134 -4.10 12.20 -11.08
CA LEU A 134 -5.08 12.34 -12.16
C LEU A 134 -5.29 11.02 -12.94
N VAL A 135 -4.21 10.26 -13.16
CA VAL A 135 -4.30 8.94 -13.82
C VAL A 135 -5.05 7.95 -12.93
N THR A 136 -4.79 7.93 -11.62
CA THR A 136 -5.53 7.10 -10.65
C THR A 136 -7.02 7.45 -10.63
N GLU A 137 -7.37 8.74 -10.54
CA GLU A 137 -8.78 9.20 -10.56
C GLU A 137 -9.51 8.77 -11.83
N ARG A 138 -8.87 8.89 -12.99
CA ARG A 138 -9.45 8.47 -14.28
C ARG A 138 -9.61 6.95 -14.35
N ALA A 139 -8.61 6.18 -13.94
CA ALA A 139 -8.70 4.73 -13.90
C ALA A 139 -9.86 4.26 -12.99
N ASP A 140 -10.04 4.91 -11.84
CA ASP A 140 -11.13 4.62 -10.92
C ASP A 140 -12.51 4.96 -11.53
N ALA A 141 -12.61 6.07 -12.25
CA ALA A 141 -13.83 6.45 -12.95
C ALA A 141 -14.20 5.47 -14.07
N GLU A 142 -13.22 4.99 -14.84
CA GLU A 142 -13.43 3.96 -15.88
C GLU A 142 -13.94 2.65 -15.27
N LEU A 143 -13.33 2.20 -14.15
CA LEU A 143 -13.76 0.99 -13.45
C LEU A 143 -15.18 1.11 -12.84
N ALA A 144 -15.59 2.31 -12.42
CA ALA A 144 -16.93 2.55 -11.87
C ALA A 144 -18.02 2.62 -12.95
N GLY A 145 -17.64 2.87 -14.21
CA GLY A 145 -18.55 2.90 -15.36
C GLY A 145 -18.66 1.58 -16.12
N ALA A 146 -17.84 0.58 -15.78
CA ALA A 146 -17.82 -0.77 -16.36
C ALA A 146 -18.76 -1.72 -15.62
#